data_AF-A0A8C7XG61-F1
#
_entry.id   AF-A0A8C7XG61-F1
#
_cell.length_a   1.000
_cell.length_b   1.000
_cell.length_c   1.000
_cell.angle_alpha   90.00
_cell.angle_beta   90.00
_cell.angle_gamma   90.00
#
_symmetry.space_group_name_H-M   'P 1'
#
loop_
_entity.id
_entity.type
_entity.pdbx_description
1 polymer ?
#
loop_
_entity_poly.entity_id
_entity_poly.type
_entity_poly.pdbx_seq_one_letter_code
_entity_poly.pdbx_strand_id
1 'polypeptide(L)'
;MDAAHRHSIKVAFHIQPYKGRTDQSMHDNIRYIIDRYGKHAAFYRFRTSTGEVLPIFYIYDSYLTPSESWAELLTAKGSRSIRGTPYDGIFLALIVEERHKYDILASGFNGVYTYFASNGFSFGSSHQNWKAIKAFCDTNNLLFIPSVGPGYIDTAVRPWNNHNTRNRVNGRYYETSLQAALSIRPEIVTITSFNQWHEGTQIERAVPKKTVTRLYLDYQPNQPDHFLQLTRQWAETFNKEKDKWLM
;
A
#
# COMPACT_ATOMS: atom_id res chain seq x y z
N MET A 1 11.20 -14.13 7.29
CA MET A 1 10.09 -14.75 6.53
C MET A 1 9.61 -16.05 7.18
N ASP A 2 10.46 -16.78 7.90
CA ASP A 2 10.06 -18.01 8.62
C ASP A 2 8.87 -17.80 9.56
N ALA A 3 8.86 -16.70 10.33
CA ALA A 3 7.74 -16.37 11.21
C ALA A 3 6.42 -16.20 10.42
N ALA A 4 6.45 -15.50 9.28
CA ALA A 4 5.29 -15.37 8.42
C ALA A 4 4.83 -16.75 7.89
N HIS A 5 5.77 -17.60 7.48
CA HIS A 5 5.45 -18.95 7.01
C HIS A 5 4.75 -19.81 8.07
N ARG A 6 5.22 -19.78 9.32
CA ARG A 6 4.59 -20.49 10.45
C ARG A 6 3.14 -20.08 10.71
N HIS A 7 2.75 -18.88 10.28
CA HIS A 7 1.39 -18.35 10.43
C HIS A 7 0.64 -18.22 9.10
N SER A 8 1.11 -18.88 8.03
CA SER A 8 0.51 -18.82 6.69
C SER A 8 0.39 -17.42 6.09
N ILE A 9 1.24 -16.49 6.55
CA ILE A 9 1.34 -15.12 6.05
C ILE A 9 2.34 -15.08 4.90
N LYS A 10 2.05 -14.28 3.88
CA LYS A 10 2.96 -14.01 2.77
C LYS A 10 3.62 -12.63 2.93
N VAL A 11 4.81 -12.48 2.36
CA VAL A 11 5.65 -11.29 2.49
C VAL A 11 5.95 -10.74 1.10
N ALA A 12 5.50 -9.51 0.86
CA ALA A 12 5.88 -8.66 -0.27
C ALA A 12 6.83 -7.55 0.21
N PHE A 13 7.36 -6.77 -0.74
CA PHE A 13 8.33 -5.70 -0.43
C PHE A 13 7.77 -4.32 -0.75
N HIS A 14 7.85 -3.42 0.24
CA HIS A 14 7.58 -1.99 0.09
C HIS A 14 8.92 -1.26 0.05
N ILE A 15 9.35 -0.90 -1.15
CA ILE A 15 10.66 -0.31 -1.42
C ILE A 15 10.60 1.19 -1.14
N GLN A 16 11.25 1.58 -0.05
CA GLN A 16 11.38 2.97 0.40
C GLN A 16 12.24 3.79 -0.58
N PRO A 17 12.14 5.13 -0.56
CA PRO A 17 13.19 5.97 -1.13
C PRO A 17 14.50 5.73 -0.38
N TYR A 18 15.58 5.58 -1.13
CA TYR A 18 16.93 5.47 -0.59
C TYR A 18 17.88 6.31 -1.43
N LYS A 19 18.99 6.74 -0.83
CA LYS A 19 20.01 7.54 -1.52
C LYS A 19 20.57 6.74 -2.70
N GLY A 20 20.56 7.35 -3.89
CA GLY A 20 21.03 6.71 -5.11
C GLY A 20 20.04 5.73 -5.73
N ARG A 21 18.74 5.84 -5.42
CA ARG A 21 17.71 5.05 -6.12
C ARG A 21 17.59 5.49 -7.59
N THR A 22 18.05 4.62 -8.48
CA THR A 22 17.96 4.74 -9.94
C THR A 22 17.35 3.46 -10.54
N ASP A 23 17.09 3.45 -11.84
CA ASP A 23 16.72 2.25 -12.60
C ASP A 23 17.74 1.11 -12.43
N GLN A 24 19.04 1.42 -12.49
CA GLN A 24 20.11 0.43 -12.27
C GLN A 24 20.10 -0.13 -10.85
N SER A 25 20.07 0.74 -9.82
CA SER A 25 20.07 0.24 -8.44
C SER A 25 18.78 -0.52 -8.11
N MET A 26 17.66 -0.14 -8.72
CA MET A 26 16.40 -0.86 -8.60
C MET A 26 16.46 -2.24 -9.25
N HIS A 27 17.01 -2.35 -10.47
CA HIS A 27 17.28 -3.65 -11.11
C HIS A 27 18.08 -4.57 -10.17
N ASP A 28 19.20 -4.06 -9.64
CA ASP A 28 20.07 -4.84 -8.75
C ASP A 28 19.37 -5.25 -7.45
N ASN A 29 18.57 -4.37 -6.87
CA ASN A 29 17.78 -4.67 -5.67
C ASN A 29 16.66 -5.68 -5.93
N ILE A 30 15.98 -5.61 -7.06
CA ILE A 30 14.93 -6.58 -7.45
C ILE A 30 15.56 -7.96 -7.63
N ARG A 31 16.67 -8.04 -8.38
CA ARG A 31 17.46 -9.27 -8.52
C ARG A 31 17.85 -9.82 -7.15
N TYR A 32 18.44 -9.00 -6.29
CA TYR A 32 18.83 -9.43 -4.94
C TYR A 32 17.64 -9.99 -4.15
N ILE A 33 16.50 -9.30 -4.15
CA ILE A 33 15.31 -9.74 -3.41
C ILE A 33 14.81 -11.10 -3.92
N ILE A 34 14.73 -11.27 -5.24
CA ILE A 34 14.23 -12.50 -5.87
C ILE A 34 15.23 -13.65 -5.67
N ASP A 35 16.52 -13.43 -5.86
CA ASP A 35 17.55 -14.46 -5.67
C ASP A 35 17.64 -14.90 -4.20
N ARG A 36 17.62 -13.92 -3.28
CA ARG A 36 17.80 -14.16 -1.85
C ARG A 36 16.56 -14.77 -1.20
N TYR A 37 15.37 -14.32 -1.58
CA TYR A 37 14.13 -14.64 -0.88
C TYR A 37 13.07 -15.33 -1.73
N GLY A 38 13.19 -15.30 -3.07
CA GLY A 38 12.14 -15.77 -3.98
C GLY A 38 11.79 -17.26 -3.84
N LYS A 39 12.73 -18.09 -3.35
CA LYS A 39 12.49 -19.53 -3.08
C LYS A 39 11.79 -19.79 -1.74
N HIS A 40 11.67 -18.80 -0.87
CA HIS A 40 11.06 -18.97 0.45
C HIS A 40 9.54 -19.12 0.33
N ALA A 41 8.92 -20.07 1.05
CA ALA A 41 7.49 -20.39 0.94
C ALA A 41 6.53 -19.22 1.28
N ALA A 42 6.97 -18.31 2.15
CA ALA A 42 6.25 -17.07 2.46
C ALA A 42 6.49 -15.93 1.46
N PHE A 43 7.38 -16.05 0.47
CA PHE A 43 7.58 -15.00 -0.53
C PHE A 43 6.29 -14.83 -1.35
N TYR A 44 5.70 -13.63 -1.32
CA TYR A 44 4.42 -13.39 -1.96
C TYR A 44 4.57 -13.31 -3.48
N ARG A 45 3.65 -13.98 -4.18
CA ARG A 45 3.42 -13.82 -5.60
C ARG A 45 1.93 -13.60 -5.82
N PHE A 46 1.62 -12.65 -6.67
CA PHE A 46 0.27 -12.32 -7.08
C PHE A 46 -0.06 -13.05 -8.37
N ARG A 47 -1.26 -13.61 -8.46
CA ARG A 47 -1.79 -14.21 -9.68
C ARG A 47 -2.60 -13.16 -10.43
N THR A 48 -2.16 -12.79 -11.61
CA THR A 48 -2.87 -11.84 -12.48
C THR A 48 -4.11 -12.47 -13.10
N SER A 49 -4.98 -11.65 -13.70
CA SER A 49 -6.12 -12.11 -14.49
C SER A 49 -5.72 -12.94 -15.72
N THR A 50 -4.51 -12.74 -16.25
CA THR A 50 -3.92 -13.55 -17.33
C THR A 50 -3.39 -14.90 -16.84
N GLY A 51 -3.38 -15.14 -15.52
CA GLY A 51 -2.91 -16.38 -14.90
C GLY A 51 -1.43 -16.40 -14.52
N GLU A 52 -0.67 -15.35 -14.86
CA GLU A 52 0.74 -15.18 -14.51
C GLU A 52 0.91 -15.03 -12.99
N VAL A 53 1.97 -15.63 -12.44
CA VAL A 53 2.23 -15.62 -10.99
C VAL A 53 3.55 -14.90 -10.72
N LEU A 54 3.46 -13.63 -10.36
CA LEU A 54 4.60 -12.71 -10.29
C LEU A 54 4.79 -12.12 -8.89
N PRO A 55 6.03 -11.84 -8.45
CA PRO A 55 6.29 -11.03 -7.25
C PRO A 55 5.59 -9.67 -7.33
N ILE A 56 5.20 -9.08 -6.19
CA ILE A 56 4.66 -7.71 -6.14
C ILE A 56 5.61 -6.78 -5.37
N PHE A 57 5.82 -5.57 -5.90
CA PHE A 57 6.68 -4.55 -5.33
C PHE A 57 5.93 -3.22 -5.26
N TYR A 58 5.82 -2.65 -4.06
CA TYR A 58 5.28 -1.32 -3.85
C TYR A 58 6.44 -0.33 -3.82
N ILE A 59 6.41 0.70 -4.67
CA ILE A 59 7.48 1.69 -4.74
C ILE A 59 7.02 2.98 -4.05
N TYR A 60 7.57 3.27 -2.87
CA TYR A 60 7.24 4.50 -2.13
C TYR A 60 7.90 5.71 -2.79
N ASP A 61 7.17 6.82 -2.88
CA ASP A 61 7.59 8.04 -3.56
C ASP A 61 8.18 7.80 -4.96
N SER A 62 7.53 6.93 -5.75
CA SER A 62 7.99 6.56 -7.10
C SER A 62 8.16 7.77 -8.02
N TYR A 63 7.38 8.84 -7.80
CA TYR A 63 7.42 10.10 -8.54
C TYR A 63 8.72 10.90 -8.36
N LEU A 64 9.59 10.53 -7.40
CA LEU A 64 10.93 11.14 -7.26
C LEU A 64 11.92 10.69 -8.34
N THR A 65 11.63 9.60 -9.04
CA THR A 65 12.43 9.10 -10.16
C THR A 65 11.68 9.40 -11.47
N PRO A 66 12.33 10.02 -12.48
CA PRO A 66 11.68 10.37 -13.75
C PRO A 66 11.08 9.15 -14.47
N SER A 67 10.02 9.38 -15.24
CA SER A 67 9.30 8.31 -15.94
C SER A 67 10.16 7.63 -16.99
N GLU A 68 11.09 8.34 -17.63
CA GLU A 68 12.04 7.77 -18.58
C GLU A 68 12.97 6.76 -17.91
N SER A 69 13.44 7.08 -16.70
CA SER A 69 14.28 6.15 -15.92
C SER A 69 13.49 4.90 -15.53
N TRP A 70 12.24 5.04 -15.10
CA TRP A 70 11.39 3.87 -14.88
C TRP A 70 11.13 3.07 -16.14
N ALA A 71 10.95 3.73 -17.29
CA ALA A 71 10.69 3.07 -18.56
C ALA A 71 11.86 2.19 -19.00
N GLU A 72 13.10 2.60 -18.72
CA GLU A 72 14.31 1.78 -18.96
C GLU A 72 14.30 0.44 -18.21
N LEU A 73 13.58 0.36 -17.08
CA LEU A 73 13.48 -0.84 -16.25
C LEU A 73 12.17 -1.62 -16.49
N LEU A 74 11.05 -0.92 -16.62
CA LEU A 74 9.70 -1.50 -16.52
C LEU A 74 8.98 -1.63 -17.86
N THR A 75 9.58 -1.19 -18.97
CA THR A 75 9.03 -1.44 -20.32
C THR A 75 9.84 -2.50 -21.05
N ALA A 76 9.21 -3.26 -21.95
CA ALA A 76 9.89 -4.31 -22.72
C ALA A 76 11.04 -3.80 -23.62
N LYS A 77 11.05 -2.50 -23.95
CA LYS A 77 12.09 -1.86 -24.78
C LYS A 77 13.18 -1.17 -23.98
N GLY A 78 13.05 -1.11 -22.65
CA GLY A 78 14.03 -0.47 -21.80
C GLY A 78 15.38 -1.19 -21.85
N SER A 79 16.48 -0.43 -21.82
CA SER A 79 17.85 -0.95 -21.89
C SER A 79 18.22 -1.87 -20.71
N ARG A 80 17.48 -1.77 -19.60
CA ARG A 80 17.66 -2.58 -18.38
C ARG A 80 16.36 -3.32 -18.02
N SER A 81 15.55 -3.62 -19.03
CA SER A 81 14.23 -4.20 -18.80
C SER A 81 14.32 -5.50 -18.00
N ILE A 82 13.52 -5.58 -16.95
CA ILE A 82 13.26 -6.84 -16.24
C ILE A 82 12.08 -7.62 -16.83
N ARG A 83 11.36 -7.04 -17.80
CA ARG A 83 10.17 -7.65 -18.40
C ARG A 83 10.54 -8.91 -19.18
N GLY A 84 9.81 -10.00 -18.94
CA GLY A 84 10.09 -11.30 -19.56
C GLY A 84 11.37 -11.99 -19.05
N THR A 85 12.00 -11.46 -18.00
CA THR A 85 13.18 -12.08 -17.35
C THR A 85 12.78 -12.82 -16.08
N PRO A 86 13.68 -13.63 -15.46
CA PRO A 86 13.44 -14.22 -14.14
C PRO A 86 13.17 -13.19 -13.01
N TYR A 87 13.43 -11.91 -13.26
CA TYR A 87 13.26 -10.82 -12.30
C TYR A 87 12.01 -9.96 -12.56
N ASP A 88 11.12 -10.41 -13.45
CA ASP A 88 9.85 -9.73 -13.70
C ASP A 88 8.95 -9.73 -12.45
N GLY A 89 8.00 -8.80 -12.42
CA GLY A 89 7.16 -8.54 -11.25
C GLY A 89 6.04 -7.55 -11.52
N ILE A 90 5.13 -7.43 -10.57
CA ILE A 90 4.08 -6.41 -10.54
C ILE A 90 4.61 -5.22 -9.74
N PHE A 91 4.82 -4.09 -10.41
CA PHE A 91 5.34 -2.86 -9.81
C PHE A 91 4.23 -1.85 -9.64
N LEU A 92 4.07 -1.35 -8.41
CA LEU A 92 3.02 -0.42 -8.04
C LEU A 92 3.60 0.94 -7.69
N ALA A 93 3.19 1.96 -8.42
CA ALA A 93 3.57 3.35 -8.18
C ALA A 93 2.70 3.99 -7.09
N LEU A 94 3.28 4.93 -6.33
CA LEU A 94 2.52 5.77 -5.42
C LEU A 94 1.89 6.94 -6.19
N ILE A 95 0.56 7.01 -6.22
CA ILE A 95 -0.15 8.17 -6.77
C ILE A 95 -0.43 9.19 -5.66
N VAL A 96 0.06 10.42 -5.85
CA VAL A 96 -0.07 11.52 -4.88
C VAL A 96 -0.87 12.65 -5.49
N GLU A 97 -0.48 13.10 -6.68
CA GLU A 97 -1.17 14.14 -7.44
C GLU A 97 -1.85 13.55 -8.68
N GLU A 98 -2.86 14.23 -9.21
CA GLU A 98 -3.57 13.77 -10.40
C GLU A 98 -2.64 13.68 -11.64
N ARG A 99 -1.72 14.63 -11.79
CA ARG A 99 -0.76 14.65 -12.91
C ARG A 99 0.13 13.40 -12.98
N HIS A 100 0.37 12.72 -11.85
CA HIS A 100 1.21 11.52 -11.82
C HIS A 100 0.62 10.37 -12.66
N LYS A 101 -0.68 10.40 -12.98
CA LYS A 101 -1.34 9.39 -13.83
C LYS A 101 -0.58 9.15 -15.14
N TYR A 102 -0.17 10.21 -15.83
CA TYR A 102 0.50 10.12 -17.13
C TYR A 102 1.94 9.60 -17.00
N ASP A 103 2.67 10.09 -16.00
CA ASP A 103 4.04 9.62 -15.72
C ASP A 103 4.06 8.15 -15.33
N ILE A 104 3.07 7.69 -14.57
CA ILE A 104 2.92 6.27 -14.18
C ILE A 104 2.73 5.38 -15.41
N LEU A 105 1.91 5.80 -16.38
CA LEU A 105 1.74 5.06 -17.63
C LEU A 105 3.02 5.03 -18.45
N ALA A 106 3.64 6.19 -18.65
CA ALA A 106 4.89 6.30 -19.40
C ALA A 106 6.03 5.47 -18.77
N SER A 107 6.03 5.36 -17.45
CA SER A 107 6.99 4.58 -16.67
C SER A 107 6.87 3.07 -16.86
N GLY A 108 5.71 2.54 -17.29
CA GLY A 108 5.49 1.09 -17.42
C GLY A 108 5.15 0.36 -16.12
N PHE A 109 4.62 1.06 -15.11
CA PHE A 109 4.11 0.43 -13.89
C PHE A 109 2.90 -0.47 -14.18
N ASN A 110 2.69 -1.49 -13.35
CA ASN A 110 1.54 -2.40 -13.47
C ASN A 110 0.31 -1.91 -12.70
N GLY A 111 0.46 -0.88 -11.86
CA GLY A 111 -0.62 -0.37 -11.04
C GLY A 111 -0.22 0.77 -10.13
N VAL A 112 -1.18 1.22 -9.32
CA VAL A 112 -1.01 2.31 -8.37
C VAL A 112 -1.59 1.96 -7.00
N TYR A 113 -1.00 2.55 -5.95
CA TYR A 113 -1.53 2.54 -4.58
C TYR A 113 -1.42 3.95 -3.96
N THR A 114 -2.11 4.19 -2.83
CA THR A 114 -2.34 5.55 -2.32
C THR A 114 -1.65 5.86 -0.99
N TYR A 115 -1.21 4.83 -0.25
CA TYR A 115 -0.49 4.84 1.03
C TYR A 115 -1.15 5.61 2.18
N PHE A 116 -1.29 6.94 2.08
CA PHE A 116 -1.56 7.80 3.23
C PHE A 116 -2.91 7.50 3.90
N ALA A 117 -2.88 7.32 5.23
CA ALA A 117 -4.07 7.06 6.04
C ALA A 117 -4.98 8.29 6.21
N SER A 118 -4.46 9.49 6.01
CA SER A 118 -5.21 10.74 6.10
C SER A 118 -5.99 11.03 4.81
N ASN A 119 -7.31 10.89 4.89
CA ASN A 119 -8.23 11.29 3.84
C ASN A 119 -8.10 12.81 3.63
N GLY A 120 -7.88 13.22 2.37
CA GLY A 120 -7.67 14.62 2.00
C GLY A 120 -6.21 15.08 1.98
N PHE A 121 -5.24 14.25 2.37
CA PHE A 121 -3.82 14.63 2.36
C PHE A 121 -3.25 14.80 0.95
N SER A 122 -3.62 13.91 0.03
CA SER A 122 -3.22 13.97 -1.37
C SER A 122 -4.41 13.68 -2.28
N PHE A 123 -4.26 13.90 -3.59
CA PHE A 123 -5.26 13.48 -4.57
C PHE A 123 -5.51 11.97 -4.46
N GLY A 124 -4.45 11.17 -4.32
CA GLY A 124 -4.52 9.71 -4.17
C GLY A 124 -5.19 9.25 -2.87
N SER A 125 -4.93 9.91 -1.74
CA SER A 125 -5.50 9.49 -0.44
C SER A 125 -6.92 10.00 -0.19
N SER A 126 -7.45 10.85 -1.07
CA SER A 126 -8.79 11.39 -0.96
C SER A 126 -9.84 10.41 -1.49
N HIS A 127 -10.69 9.88 -0.62
CA HIS A 127 -11.66 8.82 -0.97
C HIS A 127 -12.58 9.20 -2.14
N GLN A 128 -12.94 10.49 -2.24
CA GLN A 128 -13.78 11.01 -3.32
C GLN A 128 -13.18 10.80 -4.73
N ASN A 129 -11.84 10.69 -4.82
CA ASN A 129 -11.14 10.51 -6.09
C ASN A 129 -10.98 9.05 -6.49
N TRP A 130 -11.22 8.10 -5.58
CA TRP A 130 -10.94 6.68 -5.81
C TRP A 130 -11.75 6.08 -6.97
N LYS A 131 -12.99 6.54 -7.18
CA LYS A 131 -13.78 6.12 -8.34
C LYS A 131 -13.14 6.55 -9.66
N ALA A 132 -12.63 7.79 -9.73
CA ALA A 132 -11.96 8.30 -10.91
C ALA A 132 -10.59 7.62 -11.14
N ILE A 133 -9.84 7.35 -10.07
CA ILE A 133 -8.57 6.61 -10.14
C ILE A 133 -8.81 5.17 -10.61
N LYS A 134 -9.83 4.49 -10.07
CA LYS A 134 -10.22 3.14 -10.51
C LYS A 134 -10.57 3.11 -12.00
N ALA A 135 -11.42 4.03 -12.46
CA ALA A 135 -11.80 4.12 -13.86
C ALA A 135 -10.58 4.36 -14.78
N PHE A 136 -9.68 5.25 -14.38
CA PHE A 136 -8.42 5.47 -15.09
C PHE A 136 -7.57 4.19 -15.16
N CYS A 137 -7.45 3.46 -14.04
CA CYS A 137 -6.68 2.22 -14.01
C CYS A 137 -7.31 1.14 -14.89
N ASP A 138 -8.64 0.99 -14.86
CA ASP A 138 -9.36 0.01 -15.68
C ASP A 138 -9.19 0.29 -17.18
N THR A 139 -9.31 1.56 -17.60
CA THR A 139 -9.11 1.95 -19.00
C THR A 139 -7.68 1.68 -19.50
N ASN A 140 -6.69 1.68 -18.59
CA ASN A 140 -5.29 1.51 -18.95
C ASN A 140 -4.69 0.17 -18.51
N ASN A 141 -5.53 -0.81 -18.14
CA ASN A 141 -5.10 -2.14 -17.67
C ASN A 141 -4.09 -2.08 -16.51
N LEU A 142 -4.32 -1.16 -15.57
CA LEU A 142 -3.54 -1.01 -14.35
C LEU A 142 -4.31 -1.58 -13.15
N LEU A 143 -3.58 -2.15 -12.20
CA LEU A 143 -4.12 -2.48 -10.89
C LEU A 143 -4.32 -1.21 -10.06
N PHE A 144 -5.50 -1.04 -9.47
CA PHE A 144 -5.71 -0.03 -8.44
C PHE A 144 -5.84 -0.67 -7.06
N ILE A 145 -4.94 -0.30 -6.15
CA ILE A 145 -4.87 -0.80 -4.79
C ILE A 145 -5.05 0.37 -3.80
N PRO A 146 -6.29 0.69 -3.37
CA PRO A 146 -6.49 1.73 -2.38
C PRO A 146 -5.84 1.35 -1.04
N SER A 147 -5.28 2.35 -0.36
CA SER A 147 -4.75 2.23 1.00
C SER A 147 -5.71 2.86 2.00
N VAL A 148 -6.11 2.09 3.00
CA VAL A 148 -7.01 2.51 4.08
C VAL A 148 -6.23 2.59 5.39
N GLY A 149 -6.61 3.48 6.31
CA GLY A 149 -5.98 3.58 7.61
C GLY A 149 -6.95 3.89 8.74
N PRO A 150 -6.61 3.56 10.00
CA PRO A 150 -7.53 3.68 11.13
C PRO A 150 -7.64 5.11 11.68
N GLY A 151 -6.76 6.00 11.24
CA GLY A 151 -6.61 7.38 11.66
C GLY A 151 -5.17 7.84 11.41
N TYR A 152 -4.82 9.05 11.84
CA TYR A 152 -3.48 9.60 11.70
C TYR A 152 -3.22 10.64 12.77
N ILE A 153 -2.04 10.59 13.39
CA ILE A 153 -1.51 11.62 14.28
C ILE A 153 0.00 11.45 14.44
N ASP A 154 0.78 12.42 13.97
CA ASP A 154 2.25 12.37 14.00
C ASP A 154 2.87 13.56 14.77
N THR A 155 2.04 14.37 15.44
CA THR A 155 2.46 15.60 16.13
C THR A 155 3.51 15.40 17.21
N ALA A 156 3.70 14.16 17.67
CA ALA A 156 4.79 13.78 18.58
C ALA A 156 6.18 13.96 17.96
N VAL A 157 6.30 13.81 16.64
CA VAL A 157 7.56 13.93 15.89
C VAL A 157 7.49 15.06 14.85
N ARG A 158 6.29 15.48 14.43
CA ARG A 158 6.05 16.62 13.52
C ARG A 158 4.99 17.56 14.11
N PRO A 159 5.31 18.37 15.13
CA PRO A 159 4.33 19.21 15.84
C PRO A 159 3.55 20.18 14.93
N TRP A 160 4.14 20.56 13.80
CA TRP A 160 3.55 21.45 12.79
C TRP A 160 2.49 20.78 11.89
N ASN A 161 2.35 19.45 11.93
CA ASN A 161 1.55 18.68 10.97
C ASN A 161 0.10 18.37 11.44
N ASN A 162 -0.39 19.08 12.47
CA ASN A 162 -1.69 18.78 13.08
C ASN A 162 -2.90 18.87 12.13
N HIS A 163 -2.80 19.65 11.03
CA HIS A 163 -3.85 19.75 10.02
C HIS A 163 -4.17 18.41 9.33
N ASN A 164 -3.22 17.47 9.33
CA ASN A 164 -3.40 16.12 8.78
C ASN A 164 -3.89 15.10 9.81
N THR A 165 -4.03 15.47 11.08
CA THR A 165 -4.59 14.61 12.12
C THR A 165 -6.00 14.16 11.76
N ARG A 166 -6.28 12.87 11.93
CA ARG A 166 -7.59 12.25 11.76
C ARG A 166 -7.87 11.37 12.97
N ASN A 167 -8.84 11.80 13.78
CA ASN A 167 -9.28 11.04 14.93
C ASN A 167 -9.88 9.71 14.49
N ARG A 168 -9.60 8.64 15.25
CA ARG A 168 -10.10 7.30 14.92
C ARG A 168 -11.62 7.16 15.10
N VAL A 169 -12.21 8.04 15.90
CA VAL A 169 -13.65 8.06 16.25
C VAL A 169 -14.15 6.65 16.61
N ASN A 170 -13.45 6.00 17.55
CA ASN A 170 -13.72 4.63 18.02
C ASN A 170 -13.79 3.56 16.91
N GLY A 171 -13.14 3.79 15.76
CA GLY A 171 -13.13 2.88 14.62
C GLY A 171 -13.91 3.40 13.41
N ARG A 172 -14.82 4.37 13.59
CA ARG A 172 -15.67 4.86 12.49
C ARG A 172 -14.86 5.44 11.33
N TYR A 173 -13.75 6.12 11.61
CA TYR A 173 -12.87 6.63 10.55
C TYR A 173 -12.31 5.49 9.68
N TYR A 174 -11.93 4.38 10.32
CA TYR A 174 -11.41 3.21 9.63
C TYR A 174 -12.47 2.55 8.76
N GLU A 175 -13.67 2.33 9.33
CA GLU A 175 -14.81 1.75 8.62
C GLU A 175 -15.22 2.59 7.40
N THR A 176 -15.25 3.91 7.53
CA THR A 176 -15.53 4.80 6.39
C THR A 176 -14.51 4.62 5.26
N SER A 177 -13.23 4.47 5.61
CA SER A 177 -12.16 4.23 4.64
C SER A 177 -12.31 2.85 3.96
N LEU A 178 -12.61 1.81 4.74
CA LEU A 178 -12.84 0.45 4.25
C LEU A 178 -14.09 0.37 3.35
N GLN A 179 -15.18 1.03 3.74
CA GLN A 179 -16.41 1.12 2.95
C GLN A 179 -16.17 1.83 1.62
N ALA A 180 -15.40 2.93 1.63
CA ALA A 180 -15.03 3.65 0.42
C ALA A 180 -14.19 2.75 -0.52
N ALA A 181 -13.22 2.02 0.03
CA ALA A 181 -12.41 1.08 -0.74
C ALA A 181 -13.26 -0.06 -1.32
N LEU A 182 -14.19 -0.63 -0.55
CA LEU A 182 -15.08 -1.69 -1.02
C LEU A 182 -15.98 -1.23 -2.18
N SER A 183 -16.45 0.02 -2.16
CA SER A 183 -17.38 0.55 -3.16
C SER A 183 -16.82 0.63 -4.58
N ILE A 184 -15.49 0.68 -4.73
CA ILE A 184 -14.82 0.73 -6.03
C ILE A 184 -14.41 -0.65 -6.55
N ARG A 185 -14.76 -1.73 -5.83
CA ARG A 185 -14.48 -3.13 -6.18
C ARG A 185 -13.01 -3.41 -6.57
N PRO A 186 -12.04 -3.12 -5.68
CA PRO A 186 -10.63 -3.33 -5.98
C PRO A 186 -10.29 -4.81 -5.81
N GLU A 187 -9.22 -5.26 -6.48
CA GLU A 187 -8.77 -6.65 -6.33
C GLU A 187 -8.00 -6.87 -5.02
N ILE A 188 -7.26 -5.84 -4.59
CA ILE A 188 -6.45 -5.80 -3.37
C ILE A 188 -6.76 -4.50 -2.64
N VAL A 189 -6.82 -4.56 -1.31
CA VAL A 189 -6.81 -3.37 -0.42
C VAL A 189 -5.57 -3.43 0.45
N THR A 190 -4.90 -2.30 0.64
CA THR A 190 -3.76 -2.19 1.57
C THR A 190 -4.18 -1.48 2.85
N ILE A 191 -3.61 -1.89 3.99
CA ILE A 191 -3.86 -1.25 5.28
C ILE A 191 -2.60 -0.49 5.69
N THR A 192 -2.73 0.82 5.84
CA THR A 192 -1.73 1.72 6.40
C THR A 192 -2.12 2.03 7.84
N SER A 193 -1.57 1.35 8.84
CA SER A 193 -0.46 0.39 8.78
C SER A 193 -0.60 -0.69 9.86
N PHE A 194 0.25 -1.73 9.83
CA PHE A 194 0.35 -2.62 10.98
C PHE A 194 0.86 -1.86 12.21
N ASN A 195 2.05 -1.24 12.11
CA ASN A 195 2.78 -0.72 13.27
C ASN A 195 3.56 0.59 13.01
N GLN A 196 3.08 1.49 12.14
CA GLN A 196 3.73 2.81 11.99
C GLN A 196 3.32 3.78 13.11
N TRP A 197 3.84 3.49 14.31
CA TRP A 197 3.53 4.19 15.56
C TRP A 197 3.84 5.69 15.52
N HIS A 198 4.88 6.10 14.79
CA HIS A 198 5.26 7.51 14.67
C HIS A 198 4.17 8.37 14.04
N GLU A 199 3.30 7.77 13.22
CA GLU A 199 2.24 8.47 12.50
C GLU A 199 0.84 8.15 13.03
N GLY A 200 0.76 7.35 14.09
CA GLY A 200 -0.51 6.99 14.71
C GLY A 200 -1.44 6.18 13.80
N THR A 201 -0.91 5.51 12.77
CA THR A 201 -1.69 4.74 11.76
C THR A 201 -1.78 3.24 12.07
N GLN A 202 -1.13 2.78 13.14
CA GLN A 202 -1.04 1.35 13.49
C GLN A 202 -2.41 0.71 13.82
N ILE A 203 -2.64 -0.50 13.35
CA ILE A 203 -3.70 -1.40 13.84
C ILE A 203 -3.22 -2.36 14.93
N GLU A 204 -1.89 -2.43 15.15
CA GLU A 204 -1.28 -3.17 16.26
C GLU A 204 -1.89 -2.74 17.61
N ARG A 205 -1.87 -3.67 18.56
CA ARG A 205 -2.48 -3.49 19.89
C ARG A 205 -1.89 -2.28 20.59
N ALA A 206 -2.74 -1.38 21.08
CA ALA A 206 -2.35 -0.25 21.91
C ALA A 206 -3.03 -0.34 23.28
N VAL A 207 -2.30 0.01 24.33
CA VAL A 207 -2.79 0.03 25.71
C VAL A 207 -2.68 1.44 26.29
N PRO A 208 -3.58 1.84 27.21
CA PRO A 208 -3.48 3.11 27.90
C PRO A 208 -2.13 3.26 28.61
N LYS A 209 -1.49 4.42 28.44
CA LYS A 209 -0.22 4.73 29.11
C LYS A 209 -0.18 6.19 29.51
N LYS A 210 0.16 6.42 30.77
CA LYS A 210 0.47 7.74 31.33
C LYS A 210 1.89 7.73 31.91
N THR A 211 2.60 8.82 31.69
CA THR A 211 3.88 9.17 32.33
C THR A 211 3.71 10.52 33.02
N VAL A 212 4.74 10.99 33.72
CA VAL A 212 4.71 12.30 34.39
C VAL A 212 4.46 13.44 33.39
N THR A 213 5.07 13.35 32.20
CA THR A 213 5.07 14.43 31.19
C THR A 213 4.10 14.19 30.04
N ARG A 214 3.50 12.99 29.93
CA ARG A 214 2.72 12.61 28.76
C ARG A 214 1.60 11.63 29.07
N LEU A 215 0.41 11.97 28.58
CA LEU A 215 -0.70 11.05 28.38
C LEU A 215 -0.68 10.57 26.93
N TYR A 216 -0.59 9.25 26.72
CA TYR A 216 -0.65 8.67 25.38
C TYR A 216 -2.11 8.45 24.98
N LEU A 217 -2.40 8.60 23.68
CA LEU A 217 -3.67 8.15 23.13
C LEU A 217 -3.73 6.63 23.10
N ASP A 218 -4.93 6.10 23.25
CA ASP A 218 -5.21 4.67 23.26
C ASP A 218 -6.54 4.37 22.54
N TYR A 219 -7.06 3.16 22.69
CA TYR A 219 -8.25 2.68 21.99
C TYR A 219 -9.51 2.65 22.87
N GLN A 220 -9.43 3.13 24.12
CA GLN A 220 -10.57 3.12 25.02
C GLN A 220 -11.77 3.92 24.46
N PRO A 221 -13.02 3.48 24.72
CA PRO A 221 -13.41 2.39 25.61
C PRO A 221 -13.27 0.97 25.02
N ASN A 222 -12.77 0.83 23.79
CA ASN A 222 -12.57 -0.48 23.16
C ASN A 222 -11.33 -1.20 23.72
N GLN A 223 -11.24 -2.50 23.42
CA GLN A 223 -10.10 -3.34 23.79
C GLN A 223 -8.84 -3.03 22.97
N PRO A 224 -7.64 -3.39 23.46
CA PRO A 224 -6.38 -3.15 22.75
C PRO A 224 -6.32 -3.72 21.33
N ASP A 225 -7.05 -4.80 21.03
CA ASP A 225 -7.08 -5.46 19.72
C ASP A 225 -8.25 -5.00 18.83
N HIS A 226 -8.98 -3.95 19.20
CA HIS A 226 -10.15 -3.43 18.47
C HIS A 226 -9.92 -3.30 16.96
N PHE A 227 -8.82 -2.67 16.54
CA PHE A 227 -8.53 -2.46 15.12
C PHE A 227 -8.18 -3.75 14.39
N LEU A 228 -7.60 -4.76 15.06
CA LEU A 228 -7.38 -6.08 14.48
C LEU A 228 -8.72 -6.80 14.26
N GLN A 229 -9.67 -6.68 15.19
CA GLN A 229 -11.02 -7.24 15.05
C GLN A 229 -11.80 -6.57 13.91
N LEU A 230 -11.74 -5.23 13.81
CA LEU A 230 -12.33 -4.50 12.68
C LEU A 230 -11.70 -4.93 11.34
N THR A 231 -10.38 -5.03 11.26
CA THR A 231 -9.70 -5.51 10.05
C THR A 231 -10.18 -6.91 9.67
N ARG A 232 -10.34 -7.83 10.64
CA ARG A 232 -10.87 -9.17 10.38
C ARG A 232 -12.30 -9.12 9.81
N GLN A 233 -13.20 -8.39 10.46
CA GLN A 233 -14.60 -8.27 10.02
C GLN A 233 -14.69 -7.73 8.59
N TRP A 234 -13.90 -6.71 8.27
CA TRP A 234 -13.90 -6.12 6.93
C TRP A 234 -13.19 -6.99 5.89
N ALA A 235 -12.17 -7.76 6.26
CA ALA A 235 -11.57 -8.74 5.37
C ALA A 235 -12.56 -9.87 5.01
N GLU A 236 -13.34 -10.35 5.98
CA GLU A 236 -14.41 -11.32 5.74
C GLU A 236 -15.50 -10.75 4.82
N THR A 237 -15.92 -9.49 5.04
CA THR A 237 -16.87 -8.79 4.16
C THR A 237 -16.31 -8.59 2.76
N PHE A 238 -15.05 -8.15 2.64
CA PHE A 238 -14.39 -7.94 1.36
C PHE A 238 -14.33 -9.23 0.53
N ASN A 239 -13.95 -10.35 1.15
CA ASN A 239 -13.92 -11.65 0.45
C ASN A 239 -15.31 -12.08 -0.03
N LYS A 240 -16.34 -11.96 0.82
CA LYS A 240 -17.73 -12.28 0.44
C LYS A 240 -18.24 -11.44 -0.73
N GLU A 241 -17.91 -10.15 -0.75
CA GLU A 241 -18.30 -9.27 -1.85
C GLU A 241 -17.48 -9.55 -3.12
N LYS A 242 -16.17 -9.83 -2.98
CA LYS A 242 -15.31 -10.18 -4.11
C LYS A 242 -15.78 -11.45 -4.81
N ASP A 243 -16.21 -12.48 -4.07
CA ASP A 243 -16.78 -13.71 -4.66
C ASP A 243 -18.03 -13.42 -5.50
N LYS A 244 -18.85 -12.43 -5.12
CA LYS A 244 -20.03 -12.00 -5.89
C LYS A 244 -19.69 -11.21 -7.14
N TRP A 245 -18.55 -10.52 -7.17
CA TRP A 245 -18.12 -9.75 -8.35
C TRP A 245 -17.48 -10.63 -9.42
N LEU A 246 -17.00 -11.81 -9.04
CA LEU A 246 -16.33 -12.78 -9.92
C LEU A 246 -17.28 -13.87 -10.45
N MET A 247 -18.52 -13.91 -9.96
CA MET A 247 -19.65 -14.65 -10.54
C MET A 247 -20.30 -13.81 -11.64
#